data_AF-A0A2S4YQ56-F1
#
_entry.id   AF-A0A2S4YQ56-F1
#
_cell.length_a   1.000
_cell.length_b   1.000
_cell.length_c   1.000
_cell.angle_alpha   90.00
_cell.angle_beta   90.00
_cell.angle_gamma   90.00
#
_symmetry.space_group_name_H-M   'P 1'
#
loop_
_entity.id
_entity.type
_entity.pdbx_description
1 polymer ?
#
loop_
_entity_poly.entity_id
_entity_poly.type
_entity_poly.pdbx_seq_one_letter_code
_entity_poly.pdbx_strand_id
1 'polypeptide(L)'
;MPRTDDADSDRLRALLERAATGRDSQAWSDLWTELFHNGSLDVAHPLVLRTLADMAQADRADTAATALHLAGALLVQADQRYETRKLRHQYAPEVARLLGAANRWRPLTADRNDYCYLIEAVLNLEGDIHWAEDLIWGLVSEEYELECPAPDGCASLWMIIGERGFFSAAEDYALTDDVETFPLHPADPRALEGLGRRLYDLALADGHQEVARALTYAFGEATCPECEQRFSVVGQVIACSS
;
A
#
# COMPACT_ATOMS: atom_id res chain seq x y z
N MET A 1 25.94 11.99 32.09
CA MET A 1 25.14 12.28 30.87
C MET A 1 24.50 10.97 30.47
N PRO A 2 23.17 10.92 30.24
CA PRO A 2 22.56 9.73 29.66
C PRO A 2 23.27 9.45 28.34
N ARG A 3 23.57 8.18 28.05
CA ARG A 3 24.06 7.80 26.72
C ARG A 3 22.94 8.10 25.73
N THR A 4 23.27 8.63 24.55
CA THR A 4 22.29 9.01 23.52
C THR A 4 21.26 7.89 23.26
N ASP A 5 21.69 6.62 23.31
CA ASP A 5 20.85 5.42 23.19
C ASP A 5 19.72 5.31 24.24
N ASP A 6 19.94 5.75 25.48
CA ASP A 6 18.92 5.73 26.55
C ASP A 6 17.84 6.79 26.30
N ALA A 7 18.26 7.97 25.82
CA ALA A 7 17.35 9.08 25.51
C ALA A 7 16.45 8.77 24.30
N ASP A 8 17.01 8.14 23.27
CA ASP A 8 16.24 7.72 22.08
C ASP A 8 15.28 6.58 22.42
N SER A 9 15.69 5.65 23.29
CA SER A 9 14.83 4.56 23.76
C SER A 9 13.62 5.07 24.56
N ASP A 10 13.83 6.04 25.46
CA ASP A 10 12.74 6.65 26.23
C ASP A 10 11.83 7.50 25.34
N ARG A 11 12.39 8.21 24.36
CA ARG A 11 11.63 8.97 23.36
C ARG A 11 10.75 8.04 22.51
N LEU A 12 11.30 6.93 22.01
CA LEU A 12 10.55 5.92 21.26
C LEU A 12 9.40 5.34 22.09
N ARG A 13 9.67 4.98 23.35
CA ARG A 13 8.63 4.47 24.26
C ARG A 13 7.48 5.48 24.42
N ALA A 14 7.81 6.75 24.67
CA ALA A 14 6.81 7.79 24.84
C ALA A 14 5.93 7.98 23.58
N LEU A 15 6.52 7.93 22.39
CA LEU A 15 5.77 8.02 21.13
C LEU A 15 4.85 6.82 20.93
N LEU A 16 5.35 5.60 21.16
CA LEU A 16 4.55 4.38 21.06
C LEU A 16 3.39 4.36 22.07
N GLU A 17 3.63 4.76 23.33
CA GLU A 17 2.59 4.84 24.36
C GLU A 17 1.50 5.85 23.99
N ARG A 18 1.88 7.03 23.48
CA ARG A 18 0.93 8.04 23.00
C ARG A 18 0.09 7.51 21.84
N ALA A 19 0.72 6.90 20.83
CA ALA A 19 0.04 6.32 19.68
C ALA A 19 -0.93 5.19 20.11
N ALA A 20 -0.55 4.35 21.07
CA ALA A 20 -1.37 3.25 21.59
C ALA A 20 -2.69 3.73 22.21
N THR A 21 -2.74 4.96 22.74
CA THR A 21 -3.99 5.51 23.28
C THR A 21 -5.04 5.74 22.20
N GLY A 22 -4.62 5.87 20.93
CA GLY A 22 -5.46 6.04 19.75
C GLY A 22 -6.42 7.23 19.82
N ARG A 23 -6.07 8.27 20.59
CA ARG A 23 -6.85 9.51 20.74
C ARG A 23 -6.21 10.73 20.09
N ASP A 24 -4.99 10.58 19.58
CA ASP A 24 -4.14 11.67 19.11
C ASP A 24 -3.59 11.32 17.72
N SER A 25 -4.17 11.92 16.67
CA SER A 25 -3.67 11.75 15.30
C SER A 25 -2.27 12.34 15.13
N GLN A 26 -1.92 13.36 15.91
CA GLN A 26 -0.57 13.92 15.93
C GLN A 26 0.44 12.91 16.47
N ALA A 27 0.08 12.09 17.46
CA ALA A 27 0.97 11.05 17.97
C ALA A 27 1.35 10.03 16.90
N TRP A 28 0.42 9.66 16.01
CA TRP A 28 0.73 8.81 14.87
C TRP A 28 1.61 9.53 13.85
N SER A 29 1.30 10.78 13.50
CA SER A 29 2.11 11.59 12.58
C SER A 29 3.57 11.75 13.08
N ASP A 30 3.74 12.01 14.37
CA ASP A 30 5.06 12.10 15.02
C ASP A 30 5.81 10.76 14.89
N LEU A 31 5.13 9.64 15.16
CA LEU A 31 5.73 8.29 15.09
C LEU A 31 6.13 7.92 13.65
N TRP A 32 5.29 8.21 12.65
CA TRP A 32 5.58 8.03 11.23
C TRP A 32 6.80 8.86 10.80
N THR A 33 6.86 10.11 11.24
CA THR A 33 7.99 10.99 10.96
C THR A 33 9.29 10.41 11.52
N GLU A 34 9.26 9.94 12.76
CA GLU A 34 10.46 9.45 13.45
C GLU A 34 10.95 8.08 12.98
N LEU A 35 10.07 7.20 12.51
CA LEU A 35 10.45 5.84 12.10
C LEU A 35 10.59 5.66 10.60
N PHE A 36 9.82 6.38 9.78
CA PHE A 36 9.72 6.08 8.34
C PHE A 36 10.28 7.19 7.45
N HIS A 37 9.98 8.46 7.75
CA HIS A 37 10.33 9.56 6.85
C HIS A 37 11.78 10.03 7.01
N ASN A 38 12.09 10.80 8.06
CA ASN A 38 13.38 11.48 8.23
C ASN A 38 13.84 11.50 9.70
N GLY A 39 13.34 10.57 10.50
CA GLY A 39 13.65 10.52 11.91
C GLY A 39 15.00 9.90 12.24
N SER A 40 15.36 10.01 13.52
CA SER A 40 16.60 9.46 14.06
C SER A 40 16.41 8.12 14.77
N LEU A 41 15.17 7.65 14.92
CA LEU A 41 14.87 6.44 15.68
C LEU A 41 15.16 5.18 14.85
N ASP A 42 15.80 4.21 15.50
CA ASP A 42 16.14 2.94 14.87
C ASP A 42 14.90 2.05 14.69
N VAL A 43 14.53 1.79 13.44
CA VAL A 43 13.42 0.88 13.07
C VAL A 43 13.67 -0.57 13.54
N ALA A 44 14.94 -0.96 13.72
CA ALA A 44 15.31 -2.28 14.20
C ALA A 44 15.18 -2.42 15.73
N HIS A 45 14.84 -1.33 16.43
CA HIS A 45 14.70 -1.34 17.88
C HIS A 45 13.61 -2.35 18.32
N PRO A 46 13.89 -3.27 19.26
CA PRO A 46 13.00 -4.38 19.61
C PRO A 46 11.60 -4.01 20.07
N LEU A 47 11.41 -2.77 20.54
CA LEU A 47 10.09 -2.29 20.95
C LEU A 47 9.15 -1.99 19.78
N VAL A 48 9.67 -1.65 18.59
CA VAL A 48 8.85 -1.15 17.47
C VAL A 48 7.85 -2.20 17.01
N LEU A 49 8.32 -3.28 16.39
CA LEU A 49 7.43 -4.31 15.84
C LEU A 49 6.63 -5.04 16.92
N ARG A 50 7.17 -5.19 18.12
CA ARG A 50 6.43 -5.79 19.25
C ARG A 50 5.23 -4.96 19.65
N THR A 51 5.44 -3.66 19.82
CA THR A 51 4.37 -2.76 20.28
C THR A 51 3.33 -2.58 19.17
N LEU A 52 3.75 -2.46 17.91
CA LEU A 52 2.82 -2.43 16.77
C LEU A 52 2.01 -3.74 16.66
N ALA A 53 2.62 -4.89 16.91
CA ALA A 53 1.90 -6.17 16.94
C ALA A 53 0.89 -6.23 18.11
N ASP A 54 1.21 -5.67 19.27
CA ASP A 54 0.29 -5.58 20.40
C ASP A 54 -0.90 -4.65 20.08
N MET A 55 -0.64 -3.49 19.47
CA MET A 55 -1.67 -2.55 19.00
C MET A 55 -2.59 -3.18 17.94
N ALA A 56 -2.03 -3.90 16.96
CA ALA A 56 -2.80 -4.58 15.91
C ALA A 56 -3.71 -5.70 16.44
N GLN A 57 -3.35 -6.28 17.58
CA GLN A 57 -4.13 -7.31 18.26
C GLN A 57 -5.18 -6.75 19.22
N ALA A 58 -5.11 -5.46 19.55
CA ALA A 58 -6.10 -4.80 20.39
C ALA A 58 -7.45 -4.66 19.66
N ASP A 59 -8.54 -4.59 20.43
CA ASP A 59 -9.91 -4.48 19.92
C ASP A 59 -10.26 -3.03 19.57
N ARG A 60 -9.44 -2.41 18.71
CA ARG A 60 -9.56 -1.01 18.26
C ARG A 60 -9.18 -0.93 16.78
N ALA A 61 -10.19 -0.96 15.89
CA ALA A 61 -9.99 -1.00 14.44
C ALA A 61 -9.03 0.08 13.94
N ASP A 62 -9.26 1.36 14.27
CA ASP A 62 -8.42 2.47 13.80
C ASP A 62 -6.95 2.33 14.25
N THR A 63 -6.75 1.94 15.51
CA THR A 63 -5.40 1.75 16.07
C THR A 63 -4.70 0.56 15.43
N ALA A 64 -5.45 -0.52 15.15
CA ALA A 64 -4.92 -1.69 14.50
C ALA A 64 -4.57 -1.40 13.03
N ALA A 65 -5.42 -0.69 12.29
CA ALA A 65 -5.17 -0.31 10.90
C ALA A 65 -3.90 0.54 10.78
N THR A 66 -3.77 1.60 11.60
CA THR A 66 -2.55 2.43 11.57
C THR A 66 -1.29 1.67 11.98
N ALA A 67 -1.38 0.79 12.98
CA ALA A 67 -0.25 -0.03 13.40
C ALA A 67 0.20 -1.02 12.32
N LEU A 68 -0.76 -1.65 11.63
CA LEU A 68 -0.50 -2.58 10.53
C LEU A 68 0.14 -1.88 9.33
N HIS A 69 -0.40 -0.72 8.95
CA HIS A 69 0.12 0.09 7.85
C HIS A 69 1.58 0.51 8.14
N LEU A 70 1.85 1.08 9.32
CA LEU A 70 3.20 1.47 9.71
C LEU A 70 4.17 0.28 9.76
N ALA A 71 3.75 -0.85 10.34
CA ALA A 71 4.60 -2.04 10.41
C ALA A 71 4.96 -2.59 9.02
N GLY A 72 3.99 -2.63 8.09
CA GLY A 72 4.22 -3.03 6.71
C GLY A 72 5.23 -2.12 6.01
N ALA A 73 5.00 -0.80 6.07
CA ALA A 73 5.87 0.20 5.44
C ALA A 73 7.31 0.12 5.98
N LEU A 74 7.50 -0.01 7.29
CA LEU A 74 8.81 -0.16 7.92
C LEU A 74 9.57 -1.41 7.44
N LEU A 75 8.86 -2.53 7.23
CA LEU A 75 9.48 -3.76 6.74
C LEU A 75 9.86 -3.65 5.26
N VAL A 76 9.03 -3.03 4.42
CA VAL A 76 9.37 -2.77 3.00
C VAL A 76 10.62 -1.88 2.91
N GLN A 77 10.64 -0.77 3.65
CA GLN A 77 11.79 0.13 3.70
C GLN A 77 13.06 -0.57 4.21
N ALA A 78 12.92 -1.42 5.25
CA ALA A 78 14.05 -2.19 5.76
C ALA A 78 14.56 -3.22 4.72
N ASP A 79 13.66 -3.90 4.01
CA ASP A 79 14.01 -4.88 2.99
C ASP A 79 14.71 -4.22 1.77
N GLN A 80 14.38 -2.96 1.45
CA GLN A 80 15.05 -2.17 0.40
C GLN A 80 16.43 -1.63 0.83
N ARG A 81 16.54 -1.11 2.07
CA ARG A 81 17.78 -0.48 2.57
C ARG A 81 18.87 -1.47 2.93
N TYR A 82 18.49 -2.64 3.42
CA TYR A 82 19.41 -3.69 3.81
C TYR A 82 19.24 -4.83 2.82
N GLU A 83 20.24 -5.07 1.96
CA GLU A 83 20.24 -6.17 0.96
C GLU A 83 20.09 -7.60 1.56
N THR A 84 19.74 -7.73 2.83
CA THR A 84 19.44 -8.99 3.50
C THR A 84 18.20 -8.80 4.38
N ARG A 85 17.18 -9.66 4.17
CA ARG A 85 15.90 -9.85 4.89
C ARG A 85 15.99 -10.00 6.44
N LYS A 86 16.96 -9.38 7.09
CA LYS A 86 17.38 -9.60 8.48
C LYS A 86 16.28 -9.20 9.45
N LEU A 87 15.58 -8.10 9.21
CA LEU A 87 14.57 -7.60 10.13
C LEU A 87 13.34 -8.50 10.19
N ARG A 88 12.81 -8.88 9.02
CA ARG A 88 11.67 -9.80 8.90
C ARG A 88 11.97 -11.17 9.50
N HIS A 89 13.17 -11.71 9.26
CA HIS A 89 13.58 -12.97 9.86
C HIS A 89 13.81 -12.87 11.38
N GLN A 90 14.40 -11.78 11.85
CA GLN A 90 14.65 -11.53 13.27
C GLN A 90 13.35 -11.42 14.08
N TYR A 91 12.33 -10.78 13.50
CA TYR A 91 11.03 -10.53 14.12
C TYR A 91 9.91 -11.38 13.49
N ALA A 92 10.24 -12.57 12.99
CA ALA A 92 9.27 -13.46 12.35
C ALA A 92 8.02 -13.76 13.22
N PRO A 93 8.11 -13.92 14.56
CA PRO A 93 6.94 -14.07 15.41
C PRO A 93 6.03 -12.83 15.39
N GLU A 94 6.60 -11.62 15.46
CA GLU A 94 5.86 -10.36 15.40
C GLU A 94 5.22 -10.16 14.02
N VAL A 95 5.94 -10.46 12.93
CA VAL A 95 5.41 -10.42 11.56
C VAL A 95 4.22 -11.37 11.40
N ALA A 96 4.31 -12.60 11.92
CA ALA A 96 3.19 -13.55 11.89
C ALA A 96 1.98 -13.05 12.70
N ARG A 97 2.20 -12.39 13.85
CA ARG A 97 1.12 -11.77 14.64
C ARG A 97 0.47 -10.62 13.88
N LEU A 98 1.25 -9.77 13.22
CA LEU A 98 0.74 -8.66 12.41
C LEU A 98 -0.07 -9.20 11.21
N LEU A 99 0.45 -10.19 10.50
CA LEU A 99 -0.25 -10.82 9.37
C LEU A 99 -1.57 -11.47 9.81
N GLY A 100 -1.57 -12.13 10.98
CA GLY A 100 -2.77 -12.67 11.59
C GLY A 100 -3.79 -11.58 11.94
N ALA A 101 -3.34 -10.44 12.46
CA ALA A 101 -4.22 -9.29 12.75
C ALA A 101 -4.81 -8.68 11.47
N ALA A 102 -3.99 -8.45 10.43
CA ALA A 102 -4.47 -7.91 9.16
C ALA A 102 -5.54 -8.79 8.54
N ASN A 103 -5.33 -10.12 8.51
CA ASN A 103 -6.32 -11.06 7.99
C ASN A 103 -7.60 -11.16 8.84
N ARG A 104 -7.56 -10.83 10.14
CA ARG A 104 -8.78 -10.74 10.95
C ARG A 104 -9.56 -9.46 10.70
N TRP A 105 -8.87 -8.33 10.57
CA TRP A 105 -9.50 -7.02 10.42
C TRP A 105 -10.07 -6.81 9.02
N ARG A 106 -9.37 -7.29 7.99
CA ARG A 106 -9.77 -7.11 6.58
C ARG A 106 -11.24 -7.45 6.28
N PRO A 107 -11.81 -8.62 6.66
CA PRO A 107 -13.22 -8.92 6.41
C PRO A 107 -14.22 -8.16 7.29
N LEU A 108 -13.75 -7.46 8.33
CA LEU A 108 -14.59 -6.66 9.23
C LEU A 108 -14.65 -5.19 8.84
N THR A 109 -13.72 -4.74 7.98
CA THR A 109 -13.62 -3.36 7.53
C THR A 109 -14.61 -3.11 6.40
N ALA A 110 -15.53 -2.16 6.63
CA ALA A 110 -16.56 -1.79 5.64
C ALA A 110 -16.09 -0.68 4.70
N ASP A 111 -15.20 0.21 5.15
CA ASP A 111 -14.68 1.28 4.32
C ASP A 111 -13.74 0.72 3.23
N ARG A 112 -13.95 1.18 1.99
CA ARG A 112 -13.22 0.73 0.80
C ARG A 112 -11.73 1.00 0.90
N ASN A 113 -11.36 2.20 1.35
CA ASN A 113 -9.97 2.65 1.35
C ASN A 113 -9.21 2.02 2.52
N ASP A 114 -9.84 1.94 3.70
CA ASP A 114 -9.28 1.22 4.84
C ASP A 114 -9.07 -0.28 4.51
N TYR A 115 -9.98 -0.88 3.76
CA TYR A 115 -9.83 -2.26 3.26
C TYR A 115 -8.62 -2.39 2.33
N CYS A 116 -8.45 -1.48 1.38
CA CYS A 116 -7.30 -1.43 0.48
C CYS A 116 -5.98 -1.32 1.25
N TYR A 117 -5.87 -0.43 2.25
CA TYR A 117 -4.68 -0.33 3.10
C TYR A 117 -4.42 -1.60 3.93
N LEU A 118 -5.46 -2.34 4.33
CA LEU A 118 -5.28 -3.64 4.98
C LEU A 118 -4.77 -4.72 4.02
N ILE A 119 -5.18 -4.69 2.73
CA ILE A 119 -4.55 -5.53 1.70
C ILE A 119 -3.07 -5.17 1.55
N GLU A 120 -2.76 -3.88 1.45
CA GLU A 120 -1.37 -3.41 1.35
C GLU A 120 -0.53 -3.92 2.51
N ALA A 121 -1.04 -3.79 3.73
CA ALA A 121 -0.37 -4.30 4.93
C ALA A 121 -0.13 -5.81 4.82
N VAL A 122 -1.10 -6.60 4.34
CA VAL A 122 -0.90 -8.04 4.10
C VAL A 122 0.26 -8.29 3.13
N LEU A 123 0.30 -7.60 1.99
CA LEU A 123 1.35 -7.77 0.98
C LEU A 123 2.73 -7.35 1.50
N ASN A 124 2.80 -6.21 2.21
CA ASN A 124 4.02 -5.69 2.82
C ASN A 124 4.54 -6.63 3.94
N LEU A 125 3.64 -7.27 4.70
CA LEU A 125 3.97 -8.25 5.73
C LEU A 125 4.38 -9.62 5.17
N GLU A 126 4.00 -9.94 3.94
CA GLU A 126 4.50 -11.12 3.20
C GLU A 126 5.89 -10.85 2.62
N GLY A 127 6.12 -9.65 2.10
CA GLY A 127 7.46 -9.15 1.73
C GLY A 127 7.95 -9.55 0.34
N ASP A 128 7.10 -10.16 -0.48
CA ASP A 128 7.47 -10.58 -1.85
C ASP A 128 7.09 -9.53 -2.92
N ILE A 129 6.28 -8.53 -2.57
CA ILE A 129 5.71 -7.54 -3.49
C ILE A 129 6.12 -6.12 -3.05
N HIS A 130 7.24 -5.62 -3.59
CA HIS A 130 7.75 -4.29 -3.25
C HIS A 130 6.95 -3.13 -3.86
N TRP A 131 6.17 -3.41 -4.92
CA TRP A 131 5.31 -2.46 -5.62
C TRP A 131 3.86 -2.46 -5.10
N ALA A 132 3.63 -3.07 -3.92
CA ALA A 132 2.29 -3.17 -3.34
C ALA A 132 1.71 -1.79 -2.99
N GLU A 133 2.54 -0.88 -2.49
CA GLU A 133 2.16 0.51 -2.20
C GLU A 133 1.61 1.19 -3.46
N ASP A 134 2.34 1.16 -4.58
CA ASP A 134 1.89 1.80 -5.83
C ASP A 134 0.62 1.17 -6.39
N LEU A 135 0.48 -0.16 -6.33
CA LEU A 135 -0.74 -0.85 -6.72
C LEU A 135 -1.93 -0.36 -5.90
N ILE A 136 -1.80 -0.34 -4.57
CA ILE A 136 -2.89 0.00 -3.66
C ILE A 136 -3.20 1.48 -3.69
N TRP A 137 -2.18 2.34 -3.79
CA TRP A 137 -2.34 3.78 -3.93
C TRP A 137 -3.25 4.10 -5.10
N GLY A 138 -3.00 3.53 -6.29
CA GLY A 138 -3.85 3.78 -7.45
C GLY A 138 -5.28 3.26 -7.33
N LEU A 139 -5.52 2.21 -6.53
CA LEU A 139 -6.88 1.79 -6.19
C LEU A 139 -7.56 2.79 -5.24
N VAL A 140 -6.85 3.30 -4.25
CA VAL A 140 -7.37 4.25 -3.26
C VAL A 140 -7.62 5.63 -3.88
N SER A 141 -6.67 6.14 -4.67
CA SER A 141 -6.78 7.40 -5.41
C SER A 141 -7.71 7.31 -6.63
N GLU A 142 -8.05 6.08 -7.04
CA GLU A 142 -8.78 5.77 -8.27
C GLU A 142 -8.06 6.21 -9.54
N GLU A 143 -6.73 6.33 -9.46
CA GLU A 143 -5.89 6.95 -10.46
C GLU A 143 -4.45 6.40 -10.43
N TYR A 144 -3.96 5.90 -11.57
CA TYR A 144 -2.53 5.66 -11.76
C TYR A 144 -1.94 6.71 -12.69
N GLU A 145 -0.81 7.29 -12.30
CA GLU A 145 0.06 8.10 -13.16
C GLU A 145 1.21 7.21 -13.63
N LEU A 146 1.27 6.96 -14.95
CA LEU A 146 2.17 5.99 -15.58
C LEU A 146 2.83 6.60 -16.81
N GLU A 147 3.93 6.02 -17.26
CA GLU A 147 4.55 6.40 -18.53
C GLU A 147 4.14 5.45 -19.66
N CYS A 148 4.08 5.96 -20.89
CA CYS A 148 3.86 5.11 -22.05
C CYS A 148 5.04 4.13 -22.25
N PRO A 149 4.79 2.81 -22.38
CA PRO A 149 5.85 1.81 -22.54
C PRO A 149 6.50 1.78 -23.93
N ALA A 150 6.05 2.62 -24.85
CA ALA A 150 6.71 2.75 -26.14
C ALA A 150 8.20 3.14 -25.92
N PRO A 151 9.13 2.68 -26.76
CA PRO A 151 10.57 2.95 -26.57
C PRO A 151 10.93 4.43 -26.42
N ASP A 152 10.13 5.31 -27.04
CA ASP A 152 10.35 6.76 -27.02
C ASP A 152 9.60 7.46 -25.88
N GLY A 153 8.83 6.75 -25.04
CA GLY A 153 8.08 7.30 -23.90
C GLY A 153 7.19 8.47 -24.32
N CYS A 154 6.24 8.23 -25.23
CA CYS A 154 5.61 9.34 -25.97
C CYS A 154 4.73 10.27 -25.14
N ALA A 155 4.25 9.84 -23.97
CA ALA A 155 3.45 10.65 -23.05
C ALA A 155 3.40 10.04 -21.65
N SER A 156 3.20 10.91 -20.65
CA SER A 156 2.68 10.55 -19.33
C SER A 156 1.18 10.27 -19.44
N LEU A 157 0.69 9.30 -18.68
CA LEU A 157 -0.63 8.72 -18.84
C LEU A 157 -1.35 8.60 -17.49
N TRP A 158 -2.63 8.96 -17.48
CA TRP A 158 -3.51 8.84 -16.31
C TRP A 158 -4.53 7.74 -16.52
N MET A 159 -4.53 6.72 -15.67
CA MET A 159 -5.48 5.62 -15.69
C MET A 159 -6.53 5.84 -14.61
N ILE A 160 -7.75 6.17 -15.01
CA ILE A 160 -8.86 6.43 -14.08
C ILE A 160 -9.64 5.15 -13.87
N ILE A 161 -9.77 4.70 -12.62
CA ILE A 161 -10.41 3.44 -12.23
C ILE A 161 -11.29 3.69 -11.00
N GLY A 162 -12.50 4.20 -11.23
CA GLY A 162 -13.41 4.50 -10.12
C GLY A 162 -14.61 5.35 -10.48
N GLU A 163 -14.97 6.28 -9.59
CA GLU A 163 -16.17 7.12 -9.69
C GLU A 163 -16.19 7.97 -10.94
N ARG A 164 -15.01 8.47 -11.36
CA ARG A 164 -14.84 9.30 -12.55
C ARG A 164 -14.92 8.52 -13.87
N GLY A 165 -14.82 7.19 -13.82
CA GLY A 165 -14.91 6.32 -14.99
C GLY A 165 -13.79 5.29 -15.06
N PHE A 166 -13.64 4.70 -16.25
CA PHE A 166 -12.66 3.65 -16.54
C PHE A 166 -12.00 3.95 -17.89
N PHE A 167 -11.03 4.87 -17.89
CA PHE A 167 -10.36 5.36 -19.11
C PHE A 167 -8.90 5.73 -18.87
N SER A 168 -8.14 5.84 -19.96
CA SER A 168 -6.80 6.44 -20.02
C SER A 168 -6.84 7.82 -20.68
N ALA A 169 -5.94 8.71 -20.25
CA ALA A 169 -5.72 10.04 -20.82
C ALA A 169 -4.22 10.37 -20.87
N ALA A 170 -3.77 11.24 -21.78
CA ALA A 170 -2.36 11.64 -21.96
C ALA A 170 -2.04 13.07 -21.44
N GLU A 171 -3.07 13.80 -21.04
CA GLU A 171 -2.95 15.11 -20.40
C GLU A 171 -3.74 15.11 -19.10
N ASP A 172 -3.49 16.10 -18.24
CA ASP A 172 -4.28 16.31 -17.03
C ASP A 172 -5.73 16.68 -17.41
N TYR A 173 -6.54 15.63 -17.52
CA TYR A 173 -7.97 15.66 -17.80
C TYR A 173 -8.77 16.47 -16.77
N ALA A 174 -8.22 16.77 -15.60
CA ALA A 174 -8.87 17.62 -14.61
C ALA A 174 -8.77 19.11 -14.94
N LEU A 175 -7.83 19.50 -15.82
CA LEU A 175 -7.58 20.90 -16.19
C LEU A 175 -8.13 21.28 -17.55
N THR A 176 -8.56 20.31 -18.37
CA THR A 176 -8.94 20.55 -19.76
C THR A 176 -10.18 19.74 -20.13
N ASP A 177 -11.22 20.41 -20.63
CA ASP A 177 -12.54 19.79 -20.91
C ASP A 177 -12.56 18.88 -22.15
N ASP A 178 -11.55 18.96 -23.03
CA ASP A 178 -11.49 18.27 -24.34
C ASP A 178 -10.36 17.22 -24.42
N VAL A 179 -9.94 16.63 -23.31
CA VAL A 179 -8.89 15.61 -23.33
C VAL A 179 -9.42 14.33 -23.97
N GLU A 180 -8.66 13.81 -24.94
CA GLU A 180 -8.98 12.54 -25.58
C GLU A 180 -8.82 11.39 -24.57
N THR A 181 -9.88 10.59 -24.43
CA THR A 181 -9.91 9.47 -23.49
C THR A 181 -10.15 8.15 -24.21
N PHE A 182 -9.46 7.11 -23.76
CA PHE A 182 -9.62 5.76 -24.29
C PHE A 182 -10.14 4.82 -23.20
N PRO A 183 -11.11 3.95 -23.48
CA PRO A 183 -11.65 3.05 -22.46
C PRO A 183 -10.57 2.06 -21.99
N LEU A 184 -10.51 1.83 -20.68
CA LEU A 184 -9.70 0.74 -20.13
C LEU A 184 -10.32 -0.61 -20.47
N HIS A 185 -9.47 -1.63 -20.58
CA HIS A 185 -9.86 -3.00 -20.88
C HIS A 185 -9.67 -3.86 -19.63
N PRO A 186 -10.76 -4.19 -18.91
CA PRO A 186 -10.63 -5.04 -17.73
C PRO A 186 -10.21 -6.46 -18.14
N ALA A 187 -9.34 -7.07 -17.35
CA ALA A 187 -9.07 -8.49 -17.43
C ALA A 187 -10.35 -9.30 -17.14
N ASP A 188 -10.54 -10.42 -17.84
CA ASP A 188 -11.61 -11.37 -17.48
C ASP A 188 -11.31 -11.92 -16.08
N PRO A 189 -12.21 -11.75 -15.08
CA PRO A 189 -12.03 -12.30 -13.74
C PRO A 189 -11.69 -13.79 -13.72
N ARG A 190 -12.16 -14.57 -14.70
CA ARG A 190 -11.89 -16.01 -14.81
C ARG A 190 -10.51 -16.32 -15.35
N ALA A 191 -9.89 -15.37 -16.06
CA ALA A 191 -8.56 -15.47 -16.62
C ALA A 191 -7.49 -14.81 -15.74
N LEU A 192 -7.88 -14.14 -14.64
CA LEU A 192 -6.92 -13.65 -13.65
C LEU A 192 -6.12 -14.83 -13.07
N GLU A 193 -4.81 -14.62 -12.93
CA GLU A 193 -3.86 -15.56 -12.34
C GLU A 193 -3.01 -14.87 -11.26
N GLY A 194 -2.24 -15.65 -10.50
CA GLY A 194 -1.27 -15.15 -9.53
C GLY A 194 -1.85 -14.17 -8.51
N LEU A 195 -1.17 -13.03 -8.33
CA LEU A 195 -1.56 -12.00 -7.36
C LEU A 195 -2.92 -11.36 -7.71
N GLY A 196 -3.16 -11.05 -8.99
CA GLY A 196 -4.42 -10.44 -9.42
C GLY A 196 -5.63 -11.31 -9.08
N ARG A 197 -5.52 -12.63 -9.32
CA ARG A 197 -6.58 -13.57 -8.93
C ARG A 197 -6.78 -13.62 -7.43
N ARG A 198 -5.68 -13.69 -6.68
CA ARG A 198 -5.72 -13.75 -5.23
C ARG A 198 -6.42 -12.53 -4.64
N LEU A 199 -6.05 -11.32 -5.06
CA LEU A 199 -6.64 -10.07 -4.55
C LEU A 199 -8.11 -9.94 -4.96
N TYR A 200 -8.47 -10.34 -6.18
CA TYR A 200 -9.85 -10.35 -6.65
C TYR A 200 -10.75 -11.27 -5.79
N ASP A 201 -10.32 -12.52 -5.58
CA ASP A 201 -11.06 -13.49 -4.77
C ASP A 201 -11.18 -13.01 -3.31
N LEU A 202 -10.13 -12.37 -2.80
CA LEU A 202 -10.09 -11.81 -1.45
C LEU A 202 -11.13 -10.70 -1.26
N ALA A 203 -11.14 -9.73 -2.18
CA ALA A 203 -12.09 -8.63 -2.19
C ALA A 203 -13.54 -9.13 -2.30
N LEU A 204 -13.81 -10.14 -3.14
CA LEU A 204 -15.13 -10.75 -3.20
C LEU A 204 -15.53 -11.47 -1.92
N ALA A 205 -14.61 -12.26 -1.34
CA ALA A 205 -14.89 -13.01 -0.10
C ALA A 205 -15.20 -12.09 1.08
N ASP A 206 -14.57 -10.92 1.12
CA ASP A 206 -14.73 -9.93 2.17
C ASP A 206 -15.85 -8.90 1.89
N GLY A 207 -16.56 -9.03 0.77
CA GLY A 207 -17.72 -8.21 0.43
C GLY A 207 -17.41 -6.87 -0.24
N HIS A 208 -16.20 -6.68 -0.76
CA HIS A 208 -15.73 -5.48 -1.46
C HIS A 208 -15.78 -5.66 -2.98
N GLN A 209 -16.99 -5.70 -3.56
CA GLN A 209 -17.16 -5.93 -5.01
C GLN A 209 -16.58 -4.80 -5.87
N GLU A 210 -16.59 -3.57 -5.36
CA GLU A 210 -16.03 -2.42 -6.07
C GLU A 210 -14.51 -2.53 -6.18
N VAL A 211 -13.82 -2.93 -5.11
CA VAL A 211 -12.38 -3.20 -5.13
C VAL A 211 -12.06 -4.38 -6.05
N ALA A 212 -12.84 -5.47 -5.97
CA ALA A 212 -12.70 -6.60 -6.89
C ALA A 212 -12.84 -6.16 -8.35
N ARG A 213 -13.81 -5.28 -8.66
CA ARG A 213 -13.98 -4.73 -10.01
C ARG A 213 -12.79 -3.85 -10.39
N ALA A 214 -12.34 -2.94 -9.55
CA ALA A 214 -11.19 -2.07 -9.81
C ALA A 214 -9.91 -2.88 -10.10
N LEU A 215 -9.70 -3.99 -9.37
CA LEU A 215 -8.59 -4.92 -9.61
C LEU A 215 -8.62 -5.53 -11.03
N THR A 216 -9.79 -5.75 -11.64
CA THR A 216 -9.83 -6.24 -13.03
C THR A 216 -9.27 -5.23 -14.03
N TYR A 217 -9.36 -3.93 -13.73
CA TYR A 217 -8.77 -2.88 -14.56
C TYR A 217 -7.29 -2.68 -14.25
N ALA A 218 -6.90 -2.71 -12.97
CA ALA A 218 -5.49 -2.63 -12.57
C ALA A 218 -4.66 -3.79 -13.16
N PHE A 219 -5.22 -5.01 -13.20
CA PHE A 219 -4.62 -6.18 -13.84
C PHE A 219 -5.02 -6.34 -15.32
N GLY A 220 -5.69 -5.35 -15.89
CA GLY A 220 -6.12 -5.31 -17.28
C GLY A 220 -5.13 -4.56 -18.17
N GLU A 221 -5.67 -3.98 -19.25
CA GLU A 221 -4.92 -3.23 -20.24
C GLU A 221 -5.46 -1.81 -20.40
N ALA A 222 -4.57 -0.90 -20.79
CA ALA A 222 -4.88 0.45 -21.22
C ALA A 222 -4.40 0.67 -22.66
N THR A 223 -4.91 1.73 -23.29
CA THR A 223 -4.44 2.21 -24.60
C THR A 223 -3.84 3.60 -24.43
N CYS A 224 -2.62 3.81 -24.93
CA CYS A 224 -2.02 5.14 -24.98
C CYS A 224 -2.76 6.00 -26.02
N PRO A 225 -3.28 7.20 -25.68
CA PRO A 225 -3.96 8.07 -26.64
C PRO A 225 -3.06 8.54 -27.79
N GLU A 226 -1.76 8.72 -27.55
CA GLU A 226 -0.82 9.27 -28.56
C GLU A 226 -0.35 8.24 -29.60
N CYS A 227 0.01 7.04 -29.15
CA CYS A 227 0.58 6.01 -30.02
C CYS A 227 -0.34 4.80 -30.25
N GLU A 228 -1.53 4.82 -29.65
CA GLU A 228 -2.55 3.75 -29.68
C GLU A 228 -2.06 2.36 -29.20
N GLN A 229 -0.86 2.30 -28.61
CA GLN A 229 -0.30 1.05 -28.11
C GLN A 229 -1.09 0.58 -26.89
N ARG A 230 -1.48 -0.69 -26.90
CA ARG A 230 -2.01 -1.37 -25.72
C ARG A 230 -0.91 -1.88 -24.82
N PHE A 231 -1.14 -1.77 -23.52
CA PHE A 231 -0.19 -2.23 -22.51
C PHE A 231 -0.87 -2.65 -21.21
N SER A 232 -0.18 -3.47 -20.43
CA SER A 232 -0.63 -3.89 -19.10
C SER A 232 -0.46 -2.77 -18.09
N VAL A 233 -1.53 -2.41 -17.39
CA VAL A 233 -1.51 -1.38 -16.34
C VAL A 233 -0.58 -1.80 -15.21
N VAL A 234 -0.80 -2.98 -14.61
CA VAL A 234 0.11 -3.50 -13.56
C VAL A 234 1.55 -3.68 -14.05
N GLY A 235 1.74 -4.01 -15.33
CA GLY A 235 3.08 -4.09 -15.92
C GLY A 235 3.83 -2.75 -15.87
N GLN A 236 3.13 -1.62 -16.06
CA GLN A 236 3.72 -0.29 -15.91
C GLN A 236 3.85 0.14 -14.45
N VAL A 237 2.89 -0.20 -13.58
CA VAL A 237 3.04 0.02 -12.12
C VAL A 237 4.36 -0.59 -11.65
N ILE A 238 4.60 -1.87 -11.97
CA ILE A 238 5.85 -2.57 -11.60
C ILE A 238 7.10 -1.86 -12.16
N ALA A 239 7.02 -1.36 -13.40
CA ALA A 239 8.15 -0.69 -14.04
C ALA A 239 8.48 0.66 -13.39
N CYS A 240 7.48 1.37 -12.87
CA CYS A 240 7.64 2.65 -12.16
C CYS A 240 8.04 2.48 -10.69
N SER A 241 7.73 1.34 -10.06
CA SER A 241 8.05 1.01 -8.67
C SER A 241 9.51 0.58 -8.41
N SER A 242 10.41 0.76 -9.38
CA SER A 242 11.79 0.25 -9.37
C SER A 242 12.83 1.25 -8.84
#